data_AF-A0A165W0H6-F1
#
_entry.id   AF-A0A165W0H6-F1
#
_cell.length_a   1.000
_cell.length_b   1.000
_cell.length_c   1.000
_cell.angle_alpha   90.00
_cell.angle_beta   90.00
_cell.angle_gamma   90.00
#
_symmetry.space_group_name_H-M   'P 1'
#
loop_
_entity.id
_entity.type
_entity.pdbx_description
1 polymer ?
#
loop_
_entity_poly.entity_id
_entity_poly.type
_entity_poly.pdbx_seq_one_letter_code
_entity_poly.pdbx_strand_id
1 'polypeptide(L)' 'QDLEYISRYIFNKLEYIRYNSTLSKFIGYTELGVKHAEIWNRDGSAEQTHTYLDGYCRHNAELSFN' A
#
# COMPACT_ATOMS: atom_id res chain seq x y z
N GLN A 1 16.08 9.73 4.89
CA GLN A 1 15.15 10.10 3.81
C GLN A 1 13.78 9.59 4.19
N ASP A 2 12.78 10.46 4.22
CA ASP A 2 11.39 10.04 4.45
C ASP A 2 10.90 9.31 3.20
N LEU A 3 10.42 8.08 3.37
CA LEU A 3 9.96 7.22 2.28
C LEU A 3 8.50 6.87 2.52
N GLU A 4 7.72 6.92 1.45
CA GLU A 4 6.33 6.49 1.44
C GLU A 4 6.14 5.42 0.37
N TYR A 5 5.56 4.29 0.77
CA TYR A 5 5.16 3.23 -0.14
C TYR A 5 3.64 3.27 -0.35
N ILE A 6 3.25 3.39 -1.62
CA ILE A 6 1.86 3.44 -2.06
C ILE A 6 1.63 2.31 -3.07
N SER A 7 0.65 1.45 -2.79
CA SER A 7 0.14 0.47 -3.77
C SER A 7 -1.29 0.84 -4.14
N ARG A 8 -1.57 1.03 -5.44
CA ARG A 8 -2.88 1.47 -5.95
C ARG A 8 -3.49 0.39 -6.82
N TYR A 9 -4.75 0.06 -6.55
CA TYR A 9 -5.54 -0.87 -7.34
C TYR A 9 -6.57 -0.08 -8.13
N ILE A 10 -6.42 -0.10 -9.45
CA ILE A 10 -7.20 0.71 -10.39
C ILE A 10 -7.88 -0.21 -11.40
N PHE A 11 -9.19 -0.10 -11.53
CA PHE A 11 -9.97 -0.79 -12.55
C PHE A 11 -10.83 0.23 -13.31
N ASN A 12 -10.83 0.17 -14.64
CA ASN A 12 -11.56 1.11 -15.49
C ASN A 12 -11.32 2.60 -15.13
N LYS A 13 -10.05 2.98 -14.93
CA LYS A 13 -9.61 4.33 -14.51
C LYS A 13 -10.14 4.78 -13.13
N LEU A 14 -10.81 3.91 -12.39
CA LEU A 14 -11.30 4.14 -11.03
C LEU A 14 -10.39 3.41 -10.05
N GLU A 15 -9.75 4.18 -9.17
CA GLU A 15 -9.06 3.60 -8.03
C GLU A 15 -10.11 3.10 -7.03
N TYR A 16 -10.02 1.82 -6.68
CA TYR A 16 -10.95 1.22 -5.74
C TYR A 16 -10.29 0.88 -4.40
N ILE A 17 -8.97 0.60 -4.37
CA ILE A 17 -8.21 0.34 -3.14
C ILE A 17 -6.83 1.02 -3.22
N ARG A 18 -6.33 1.53 -2.09
CA ARG A 18 -4.94 1.98 -1.92
C ARG A 18 -4.36 1.48 -0.60
N TYR A 19 -3.16 0.93 -0.63
CA TYR A 19 -2.30 0.84 0.55
C TYR A 19 -1.49 2.13 0.70
N ASN A 20 -1.34 2.63 1.92
CA ASN A 20 -0.42 3.73 2.24
C ASN A 20 0.40 3.37 3.49
N SER A 21 1.73 3.37 3.37
CA SER A 21 2.64 3.01 4.46
C SER A 21 2.65 4.00 5.63
N THR A 22 2.31 5.27 5.40
CA THR A 22 2.14 6.28 6.46
C THR A 22 0.99 5.92 7.40
N LEU A 23 -0.05 5.26 6.88
CA LEU A 23 -1.21 4.80 7.65
C LEU A 23 -1.14 3.31 7.99
N SER A 24 -0.18 2.58 7.44
CA SER A 24 -0.01 1.13 7.52
C SER A 24 -1.29 0.33 7.24
N LYS A 25 -2.12 0.78 6.28
CA LYS A 25 -3.40 0.12 5.97
C LYS A 25 -3.88 0.36 4.55
N PHE A 26 -4.82 -0.47 4.13
CA PHE A 26 -5.62 -0.29 2.93
C PHE A 26 -6.81 0.65 3.17
N ILE A 27 -7.08 1.51 2.19
CA ILE A 27 -8.24 2.41 2.12
C ILE A 27 -9.06 2.02 0.88
N GLY A 28 -10.36 1.80 1.06
CA GLY A 28 -11.31 1.60 -0.04
C GLY A 28 -11.93 2.93 -0.49
N TYR A 29 -12.05 3.13 -1.81
CA TYR A 29 -12.63 4.33 -2.43
C TYR A 29 -13.98 4.08 -3.12
N THR A 30 -14.39 2.82 -3.17
CA THR A 30 -15.71 2.38 -3.65
C THR A 30 -16.30 1.41 -2.64
N GLU A 31 -17.60 1.11 -2.71
CA GLU A 31 -18.22 0.11 -1.82
C GLU A 31 -17.51 -1.25 -1.88
N LEU A 32 -17.14 -1.68 -3.09
CA LEU A 32 -16.36 -2.90 -3.29
C LEU A 32 -14.97 -2.78 -2.64
N GLY A 33 -14.31 -1.64 -2.81
CA GLY A 33 -13.01 -1.36 -2.23
C GLY A 33 -13.02 -1.33 -0.70
N VAL A 34 -14.07 -0.78 -0.09
CA VAL A 34 -14.22 -0.73 1.38
C VAL A 34 -14.31 -2.15 1.95
N LYS A 35 -15.14 -3.02 1.36
CA LYS A 35 -15.26 -4.43 1.80
C LYS A 35 -13.94 -5.20 1.69
N HIS A 36 -13.18 -4.98 0.61
CA HIS A 36 -11.86 -5.60 0.47
C HIS A 36 -10.84 -5.04 1.47
N ALA A 37 -10.82 -3.72 1.67
CA ALA A 37 -9.92 -3.08 2.62
C ALA A 37 -10.18 -3.56 4.06
N GLU A 38 -11.43 -3.79 4.46
CA GLU A 38 -11.77 -4.38 5.76
C GLU A 38 -11.19 -5.79 5.95
N ILE A 39 -11.24 -6.62 4.90
CA ILE A 39 -10.68 -7.98 4.91
C ILE A 39 -9.14 -7.92 4.99
N TRP A 40 -8.51 -7.16 4.09
CA TRP A 40 -7.05 -7.07 3.98
C TRP A 40 -6.37 -6.41 5.18
N ASN A 41 -7.06 -5.51 5.86
CA ASN A 41 -6.57 -4.93 7.11
C ASN A 41 -6.76 -5.86 8.32
N ARG A 42 -7.49 -6.97 8.18
CA ARG A 42 -7.72 -7.97 9.24
C ARG A 42 -6.88 -9.23 9.05
N ASP A 43 -6.59 -9.61 7.82
CA ASP A 43 -5.99 -10.91 7.48
C ASP A 43 -4.45 -10.92 7.43
N GLY A 44 -3.79 -9.80 7.75
CA GLY A 44 -2.33 -9.67 7.70
C GLY A 44 -1.79 -9.11 6.39
N SER A 45 -2.66 -8.83 5.40
CA SER A 45 -2.20 -8.31 4.10
C SER A 45 -1.55 -6.93 4.22
N ALA A 46 -2.03 -6.07 5.13
CA ALA A 46 -1.48 -4.73 5.33
C ALA A 46 -0.04 -4.77 5.88
N GLU A 47 0.22 -5.68 6.81
CA GLU A 47 1.53 -5.94 7.41
C GLU A 47 2.48 -6.54 6.38
N GLN A 48 2.02 -7.55 5.61
CA GLN A 48 2.81 -8.10 4.52
C GLN A 48 3.16 -7.02 3.48
N THR A 49 2.19 -6.18 3.13
CA THR A 49 2.40 -5.08 2.17
C THR A 49 3.36 -4.02 2.72
N HIS A 50 3.40 -3.80 4.03
CA HIS A 50 4.34 -2.86 4.65
C HIS A 50 5.81 -3.26 4.44
N THR A 51 6.10 -4.57 4.33
CA THR A 51 7.47 -5.07 4.18
C THR A 51 8.17 -4.53 2.92
N TYR A 52 7.41 -4.11 1.90
CA TYR A 52 7.96 -3.49 0.70
C TYR A 52 8.55 -2.10 0.94
N LEU A 53 8.15 -1.38 2.00
CA LEU A 53 8.74 -0.09 2.33
C LEU A 53 10.25 -0.23 2.59
N ASP A 54 10.65 -1.17 3.44
CA ASP A 54 12.05 -1.37 3.76
C ASP A 54 12.75 -2.27 2.73
N GLY A 55 12.13 -3.40 2.37
CA GLY A 55 12.74 -4.39 1.49
C GLY A 55 12.91 -3.93 0.04
N TYR A 56 12.00 -3.07 -0.44
CA TYR A 56 12.03 -2.59 -1.83
C TYR A 56 12.32 -1.10 -1.91
N CYS A 57 11.51 -0.24 -1.28
CA CYS A 57 11.65 1.21 -1.45
C CYS A 57 12.95 1.72 -0.85
N ARG A 58 13.26 1.39 0.41
CA ARG A 58 14.49 1.85 1.07
C ARG A 58 15.73 1.30 0.40
N HIS A 59 15.78 -0.01 0.17
CA HIS A 59 16.90 -0.65 -0.51
C HIS A 59 17.20 -0.01 -1.87
N ASN A 60 16.19 0.18 -2.72
CA ASN A 60 16.40 0.77 -4.05
C ASN A 60 16.67 2.28 -3.98
N ALA A 61 16.10 3.01 -3.01
CA ALA A 61 16.39 4.42 -2.81
C ALA A 61 17.86 4.63 -2.45
N GLU A 62 18.41 3.81 -1.55
CA GLU A 62 19.84 3.80 -1.23
C GLU A 62 20.71 3.48 -2.45
N LEU A 63 20.31 2.54 -3.31
CA LEU A 63 21.09 2.25 -4.53
C LEU A 63 21.02 3.34 -5.60
N SER A 64 19.91 4.07 -5.68
CA SER A 64 19.64 5.01 -6.77
C SER A 64 20.00 6.46 -6.44
N PHE A 65 19.97 6.80 -5.15
CA PHE A 65 20.10 8.19 -4.68
C PHE A 65 21.23 8.38 -3.65
N ASN A 66 22.08 7.37 -3.40
CA ASN A 66 23.36 7.53 -2.68
C ASN A 66 24.44 8.13 -3.57
#